data_AF-A0A2E8K7I2-F1
#
_entry.id   AF-A0A2E8K7I2-F1
#
_cell.length_a   1.000
_cell.length_b   1.000
_cell.length_c   1.000
_cell.angle_alpha   90.00
_cell.angle_beta   90.00
_cell.angle_gamma   90.00
#
_symmetry.space_group_name_H-M   'P 1'
#
loop_
_entity.id
_entity.type
_entity.pdbx_description
1 polymer ?
#
loop_
_entity_poly.entity_id
_entity_poly.type
_entity_poly.pdbx_seq_one_letter_code
_entity_poly.pdbx_strand_id
1 'polypeptide(L)'
;MPGTTYPNGIPAYFSRHWLEANGITTSSGLPINLGGNELPNSPEFTFRLGVQYTWPISAIAGDLSLRWDYYWQDDSYAREFNKVGDQIDSWDQHNMSLLYESTDADWQARAFVR
;
A
#
# COMPACT_ATOMS: atom_id res chain seq x y z
N MET A 1 6.47 -33.40 -28.01
CA MET A 1 6.15 -32.70 -29.28
C MET A 1 7.40 -31.93 -29.70
N PRO A 2 7.87 -32.04 -30.95
CA PRO A 2 9.02 -31.26 -31.42
C PRO A 2 8.74 -29.76 -31.25
N GLY A 3 9.73 -29.00 -30.75
CA GLY A 3 9.64 -27.53 -30.66
C GLY A 3 9.26 -26.92 -29.31
N THR A 4 9.05 -27.70 -28.25
CA THR A 4 8.69 -27.15 -26.92
C THR A 4 9.85 -26.51 -26.15
N THR A 5 11.09 -26.72 -26.61
CA THR A 5 12.31 -26.17 -25.98
C THR A 5 13.30 -25.77 -27.07
N TYR A 6 13.93 -24.61 -26.91
CA TYR A 6 15.06 -24.20 -27.74
C TYR A 6 16.30 -25.07 -27.45
N PRO A 7 17.32 -25.09 -28.33
CA PRO A 7 18.57 -25.83 -28.11
C PRO A 7 19.34 -25.46 -26.84
N ASN A 8 19.05 -24.30 -26.24
CA ASN A 8 19.60 -23.82 -24.98
C ASN A 8 18.74 -24.20 -23.75
N GLY A 9 17.76 -25.09 -23.89
CA GLY A 9 16.94 -25.62 -22.80
C GLY A 9 15.84 -24.66 -22.30
N ILE A 10 15.72 -23.47 -22.88
CA ILE A 10 14.65 -22.53 -22.52
C ILE A 10 13.33 -23.01 -23.13
N PRO A 11 12.22 -23.05 -22.37
CA PRO A 11 10.91 -23.35 -22.91
C PRO A 11 10.57 -22.40 -24.06
N ALA A 12 10.14 -22.95 -25.19
CA ALA A 12 9.65 -22.15 -26.29
C ALA A 12 8.27 -21.59 -25.89
N TYR A 13 8.23 -20.29 -25.57
CA TYR A 13 6.98 -19.59 -25.32
C TYR A 13 6.30 -19.30 -26.67
N PHE A 14 5.17 -19.96 -26.92
CA PHE A 14 4.35 -19.75 -28.10
C PHE A 14 3.27 -18.71 -27.83
N SER A 15 3.07 -17.78 -28.77
CA SER A 15 1.96 -16.83 -28.67
C SER A 15 0.62 -17.53 -28.88
N ARG A 16 -0.45 -17.01 -28.26
CA ARG A 16 -1.82 -17.54 -28.43
C ARG A 16 -2.24 -17.59 -29.90
N HIS A 17 -1.90 -16.56 -30.67
CA HIS A 17 -2.17 -16.49 -32.10
C HIS A 17 -1.48 -17.61 -32.89
N TRP A 18 -0.24 -17.97 -32.52
CA TRP A 18 0.45 -19.08 -33.16
C TRP A 18 -0.19 -20.42 -32.81
N LEU A 19 -0.57 -20.63 -31.55
CA LEU A 19 -1.24 -21.86 -31.09
C LEU A 19 -2.59 -22.07 -31.79
N GLU A 20 -3.41 -21.02 -31.87
CA GLU A 20 -4.70 -21.02 -32.58
C GLU A 20 -4.51 -21.34 -34.07
N ALA A 21 -3.52 -20.74 -34.73
CA ALA A 21 -3.20 -21.01 -36.13
C ALA A 21 -2.74 -22.46 -36.39
N ASN A 22 -2.23 -23.15 -35.37
CA ASN A 22 -1.83 -24.56 -35.42
C ASN A 22 -2.91 -25.52 -34.89
N GLY A 23 -4.15 -25.05 -34.70
CA GLY A 23 -5.28 -25.88 -34.29
C GLY A 23 -5.26 -26.29 -32.81
N ILE A 24 -4.41 -25.67 -31.99
CA ILE A 24 -4.38 -25.88 -30.55
C ILE A 24 -5.43 -24.96 -29.92
N THR A 25 -6.43 -25.56 -29.27
CA THR A 25 -7.50 -24.80 -28.60
C THR A 25 -6.93 -23.97 -27.46
N THR A 26 -7.01 -22.65 -27.60
CA THR A 26 -6.75 -21.70 -26.53
C THR A 26 -8.08 -21.34 -25.87
N SER A 27 -8.07 -21.06 -24.57
CA SER A 27 -9.24 -20.54 -23.85
C SER A 27 -9.01 -19.08 -23.48
N SER A 28 -9.97 -18.22 -23.80
CA SER A 28 -9.93 -16.78 -23.42
C SER A 28 -10.29 -16.54 -21.96
N GLY A 29 -10.46 -17.60 -21.16
CA GLY A 29 -11.03 -17.53 -19.83
C GLY A 29 -12.56 -17.47 -19.87
N LEU A 30 -13.20 -17.66 -18.72
CA LEU A 30 -14.63 -17.41 -18.60
C LEU A 30 -14.83 -15.91 -18.42
N PRO A 31 -15.60 -15.23 -19.31
CA PRO A 31 -15.94 -13.84 -19.10
C PRO A 31 -16.77 -13.73 -17.83
N ILE A 32 -16.22 -13.07 -16.83
CA ILE A 32 -16.90 -12.80 -15.57
C ILE A 32 -17.30 -11.34 -15.53
N ASN A 33 -18.51 -11.09 -15.04
CA ASN A 33 -19.02 -9.73 -14.89
C ASN A 33 -18.33 -9.09 -13.69
N LEU A 34 -17.75 -7.90 -13.89
CA LEU A 34 -17.08 -7.09 -12.87
C LEU A 34 -17.88 -5.82 -12.53
N GLY A 35 -19.04 -5.63 -13.15
CA GLY A 35 -19.91 -4.47 -12.90
C GLY A 35 -20.48 -4.52 -11.49
N GLY A 36 -20.26 -3.43 -10.74
CA GLY A 36 -20.67 -3.32 -9.33
C GLY A 36 -19.59 -3.72 -8.32
N ASN A 37 -18.42 -4.18 -8.77
CA ASN A 37 -17.28 -4.45 -7.90
C ASN A 37 -16.48 -3.16 -7.62
N GLU A 38 -15.86 -3.09 -6.45
CA GLU A 38 -14.94 -2.01 -6.13
C GLU A 38 -13.62 -2.14 -6.89
N LEU A 39 -12.99 -0.99 -7.14
CA LEU A 39 -11.70 -0.96 -7.78
C LEU A 39 -10.62 -1.53 -6.84
N PRO A 40 -9.63 -2.25 -7.39
CA PRO A 40 -8.51 -2.73 -6.60
C PRO A 40 -7.78 -1.60 -5.89
N ASN A 41 -7.44 -1.80 -4.61
CA ASN A 41 -6.77 -0.81 -3.76
C ASN A 41 -7.50 0.55 -3.67
N SER A 42 -8.83 0.53 -3.79
CA SER A 42 -9.69 1.71 -3.63
C SER A 42 -10.55 1.60 -2.36
N PRO A 43 -9.96 1.77 -1.17
CA PRO A 43 -10.74 1.81 0.06
C PRO A 43 -11.75 2.97 0.02
N GLU A 44 -12.96 2.70 0.51
CA GLU A 44 -14.09 3.64 0.43
C GLU A 44 -13.80 4.92 1.23
N PHE A 45 -13.20 4.75 2.42
CA PHE A 45 -12.86 5.85 3.31
C PHE A 45 -11.40 5.80 3.77
N THR A 46 -10.84 6.99 3.98
CA THR A 46 -9.53 7.17 4.59
C THR A 46 -9.61 8.37 5.53
N PHE A 47 -9.16 8.17 6.77
CA PHE A 47 -9.17 9.17 7.81
C PHE A 47 -7.75 9.51 8.24
N ARG A 48 -7.47 10.80 8.42
CA ARG A 48 -6.18 11.29 8.94
C ARG A 48 -6.43 12.39 9.96
N LEU A 49 -5.88 12.23 11.15
CA LEU A 49 -5.95 13.21 12.22
C LEU A 49 -4.55 13.51 12.74
N GLY A 50 -4.19 14.78 12.84
CA GLY A 50 -2.93 15.22 13.41
C GLY A 50 -3.18 16.24 14.50
N VAL A 51 -2.60 16.02 15.69
CA VAL A 51 -2.66 16.94 16.81
C VAL A 51 -1.23 17.28 17.22
N GLN A 52 -0.97 18.57 17.41
CA GLN A 52 0.32 19.05 17.88
C GLN A 52 0.11 20.09 18.98
N TYR A 53 0.94 20.01 20.00
CA TYR A 53 0.95 20.98 21.09
C TYR A 53 2.38 21.32 21.48
N THR A 54 2.63 22.59 21.77
CA THR A 54 3.93 23.11 22.16
C THR A 54 3.84 23.74 23.55
N TRP A 55 4.59 23.21 24.50
CA TRP A 55 4.78 23.79 25.84
C TRP A 55 6.05 24.63 25.85
N PRO A 56 5.97 25.93 26.16
CA PRO A 56 7.16 26.69 26.53
C PRO A 56 7.57 26.33 27.96
N ILE A 57 8.78 25.79 28.15
CA ILE A 57 9.27 25.32 29.45
C ILE A 57 10.52 26.10 29.83
N SER A 58 10.33 27.21 30.55
CA SER A 58 11.44 28.07 31.00
C SER A 58 12.46 27.35 31.89
N ALA A 59 12.04 26.30 32.62
CA ALA A 59 12.94 25.52 33.49
C ALA A 59 14.02 24.74 32.74
N ILE A 60 13.81 24.45 31.45
CA ILE A 60 14.78 23.77 30.58
C ILE A 60 15.26 24.68 29.43
N ALA A 61 15.03 26.00 29.55
CA ALA A 61 15.38 27.00 28.55
C ALA A 61 15.02 26.57 27.12
N GLY A 62 13.76 26.13 26.91
CA GLY A 62 13.33 25.70 25.59
C GLY A 62 11.85 25.34 25.51
N ASP A 63 11.45 25.01 24.29
CA ASP A 63 10.10 24.62 23.93
C ASP A 63 10.04 23.11 23.67
N LEU A 64 9.00 22.47 24.20
CA LEU A 64 8.73 21.06 23.99
C LEU A 64 7.47 20.91 23.13
N SER A 65 7.61 20.37 21.93
CA SER A 65 6.51 20.09 21.02
C SER A 65 6.22 18.60 20.97
N LEU A 66 5.00 18.21 21.33
CA LEU A 66 4.47 16.88 21.10
C LEU A 66 3.58 16.88 19.86
N ARG A 67 3.78 15.92 18.97
CA ARG A 67 2.92 15.67 17.83
C ARG A 67 2.46 14.21 17.83
N TRP A 68 1.18 14.00 17.59
CA TRP A 68 0.57 12.70 17.37
C TRP A 68 -0.25 12.72 16.08
N ASP A 69 -0.03 11.73 15.23
CA ASP A 69 -0.74 11.55 13.97
C ASP A 69 -1.39 10.17 13.96
N TYR A 70 -2.67 10.12 13.62
CA TYR A 70 -3.47 8.92 13.46
C TYR A 70 -3.95 8.79 12.02
N TYR A 71 -3.69 7.63 11.42
CA TYR A 71 -4.13 7.26 10.10
C TYR A 71 -5.03 6.04 10.21
N TRP A 72 -6.14 6.03 9.49
CA TRP A 72 -6.98 4.84 9.32
C TRP A 72 -7.45 4.74 7.88
N GLN A 73 -7.52 3.53 7.38
CA GLN A 73 -8.02 3.20 6.05
C GLN A 73 -8.98 2.03 6.16
N ASP A 74 -10.11 2.18 5.47
CA ASP A 74 -11.12 1.14 5.41
C ASP A 74 -10.62 -0.10 4.66
N ASP A 75 -11.38 -1.19 4.72
CA ASP A 75 -11.04 -2.37 3.95
C ASP A 75 -11.09 -2.11 2.43
N SER A 76 -10.34 -2.91 1.68
CA SER A 76 -10.29 -2.81 0.23
C SER A 76 -9.98 -4.15 -0.40
N TYR A 77 -10.14 -4.29 -1.71
CA TYR A 77 -9.80 -5.53 -2.41
C TYR A 77 -8.50 -5.40 -3.17
N ALA A 78 -7.65 -6.42 -3.13
CA ALA A 78 -6.40 -6.48 -3.90
C ALA A 78 -6.64 -6.73 -5.40
N ARG A 79 -7.81 -7.28 -5.76
CA ARG A 79 -8.20 -7.68 -7.13
C ARG A 79 -9.63 -7.27 -7.45
N GLU A 80 -9.89 -7.07 -8.73
CA GLU A 80 -11.17 -6.61 -9.30
C GLU A 80 -12.31 -7.63 -9.19
N PHE A 81 -11.99 -8.83 -8.71
CA PHE A 81 -12.93 -9.93 -8.53
C PHE A 81 -13.66 -9.88 -7.18
N ASN A 82 -13.27 -8.97 -6.27
CA ASN A 82 -13.86 -8.76 -4.93
C ASN A 82 -14.18 -10.06 -4.18
N LYS A 83 -13.25 -11.02 -4.18
CA LYS A 83 -13.40 -12.28 -3.45
C LYS A 83 -12.96 -12.10 -2.01
N VAL A 84 -13.57 -12.88 -1.10
CA VAL A 84 -13.22 -12.90 0.34
C VAL A 84 -11.72 -13.13 0.57
N GLY A 85 -11.06 -13.95 -0.26
CA GLY A 85 -9.61 -14.19 -0.15
C GLY A 85 -8.71 -13.04 -0.63
N ASP A 86 -9.30 -11.98 -1.20
CA ASP A 86 -8.60 -10.82 -1.74
C ASP A 86 -8.88 -9.54 -0.95
N GLN A 87 -9.66 -9.65 0.12
CA GLN A 87 -9.95 -8.53 1.00
C GLN A 87 -8.69 -8.22 1.81
N ILE A 88 -8.32 -6.94 1.80
CA ILE A 88 -7.33 -6.33 2.65
C ILE A 88 -8.13 -5.68 3.77
N ASP A 89 -8.02 -6.23 4.98
CA ASP A 89 -8.70 -5.69 6.14
C ASP A 89 -8.32 -4.23 6.39
N SER A 90 -9.25 -3.49 7.00
CA SER A 90 -8.97 -2.13 7.46
C SER A 90 -7.78 -2.11 8.41
N TRP A 91 -7.01 -1.04 8.35
CA TRP A 91 -5.82 -0.89 9.19
C TRP A 91 -5.65 0.54 9.66
N ASP A 92 -5.01 0.67 10.81
CA ASP A 92 -4.66 1.94 11.42
C ASP A 92 -3.16 2.05 11.71
N GLN A 93 -2.69 3.29 11.79
CA GLN A 93 -1.34 3.61 12.18
C GLN A 93 -1.31 4.84 13.08
N HIS A 94 -0.52 4.72 14.14
CA HIS A 94 -0.22 5.79 15.08
C HIS A 94 1.23 6.21 14.97
N ASN A 95 1.48 7.48 14.66
CA ASN A 95 2.81 8.07 14.71
C ASN A 95 2.85 9.10 15.84
N MET A 96 3.96 9.15 16.56
CA MET A 96 4.16 10.14 17.61
C MET A 96 5.59 10.67 17.57
N SER A 97 5.75 11.96 17.80
CA SER A 97 7.06 12.58 17.90
C SER A 97 7.10 13.65 18.99
N LEU A 98 8.25 13.73 19.64
CA LEU A 98 8.57 14.73 20.63
C LEU A 98 9.78 15.52 20.12
N LEU A 99 9.66 16.83 20.09
CA LEU A 99 10.71 17.76 19.68
C LEU A 99 10.99 18.73 20.82
N TYR A 100 12.25 18.79 21.24
CA TYR A 100 12.75 19.85 22.10
C TYR A 100 13.59 20.82 21.27
N GLU A 101 13.39 22.11 21.49
CA GLU A 101 14.15 23.20 20.87
C GLU A 101 14.59 24.18 21.96
N SER A 102 15.90 24.48 22.01
CA SER A 102 16.46 25.44 22.96
C SER A 102 16.01 26.86 22.63
N THR A 103 15.86 27.73 23.64
CA THR A 103 15.44 29.13 23.47
C THR A 103 16.43 29.95 22.62
N ASP A 104 17.71 29.59 22.63
CA ASP A 104 18.75 30.19 21.77
C ASP A 104 18.74 29.62 20.34
N ALA A 105 17.91 28.61 20.07
CA ALA A 105 17.85 27.84 18.83
C ALA A 105 19.16 27.13 18.43
N ASP A 106 20.14 27.03 19.34
CA ASP A 106 21.42 26.39 19.06
C ASP A 106 21.33 24.86 19.11
N TRP A 107 20.35 24.32 19.85
CA TRP A 107 20.18 22.89 20.07
C TRP A 107 18.74 22.42 19.85
N GLN A 108 18.61 21.28 19.16
CA GLN A 108 17.34 20.56 19.01
C GLN A 108 17.53 19.06 19.28
N ALA A 109 16.52 18.43 19.87
CA ALA A 109 16.46 16.99 20.07
C ALA A 109 15.10 16.45 19.66
N ARG A 110 15.07 15.32 18.95
CA ARG A 110 13.82 14.69 18.50
C ARG A 110 13.80 13.21 18.84
N ALA A 111 12.68 12.77 19.42
CA ALA A 111 12.33 11.37 19.58
C ALA A 111 11.06 11.06 18.79
N PHE A 112 10.93 9.86 18.24
CA PHE A 112 9.76 9.46 17.47
C PHE A 112 9.48 7.96 17.56
N VAL A 113 8.21 7.60 17.29
CA VAL A 113 7.70 6.23 17.12
C VAL A 113 6.75 6.21 15.91
N ARG A 114 6.71 5.09 15.20
CA ARG A 114 5.95 4.90 13.95
C ARG A 114 5.30 3.54 13.87
#